data_AF-A0A5P8P0R8-F1
#
_entry.id   AF-A0A5P8P0R8-F1
#
_cell.length_a   1.000
_cell.length_b   1.000
_cell.length_c   1.000
_cell.angle_alpha   90.00
_cell.angle_beta   90.00
_cell.angle_gamma   90.00
#
_symmetry.space_group_name_H-M   'P 1'
#
loop_
_entity.id
_entity.type
_entity.pdbx_description
1 polymer ?
#
loop_
_entity_poly.entity_id
_entity_poly.type
_entity_poly.pdbx_seq_one_letter_code
_entity_poly.pdbx_strand_id
1 'polypeptide(L)'
;MDSFQNLALLQNLYRLKAIGFEYIEQFSINTNYHNEKPLNISQLYQNISLCHLCDLSKSRSQSMGGYGNVDADLMIIDYSVSQNDDNSNTYYSGRSGEILKNMVENVLELQVDDIYFTHAIKCKPLNSNLPSSSEWESCKNYLFFQIEFIKPKVIVTLGKDAYAKIMNIDEDFESVRGHVIDFKEYKLVPIHHPSFLLRNPESKKTTFNDLITIKSCL
;
A
#
# COMPACT_ATOMS: atom_id res chain seq x y z
N MET A 1 -4.84 43.97 30.29
CA MET A 1 -5.55 42.67 30.26
C MET A 1 -4.57 41.50 30.22
N ASP A 2 -3.46 41.62 29.49
CA ASP A 2 -2.44 40.57 29.36
C ASP A 2 -1.77 40.14 30.69
N SER A 3 -1.64 41.05 31.65
CA SER A 3 -1.01 40.76 32.95
C SER A 3 -1.76 39.70 33.78
N PHE A 4 -3.09 39.65 33.70
CA PHE A 4 -3.88 38.68 34.47
C PHE A 4 -3.87 37.30 33.79
N GLN A 5 -3.92 37.28 32.45
CA GLN A 5 -3.79 36.06 31.65
C GLN A 5 -2.41 35.41 31.88
N ASN A 6 -1.35 36.21 31.93
CA ASN A 6 0.00 35.71 32.21
C ASN A 6 0.11 35.13 33.62
N LEU A 7 -0.59 35.70 34.60
CA LEU A 7 -0.57 35.23 35.99
C LEU A 7 -1.33 33.90 36.15
N ALA A 8 -2.48 33.77 35.49
CA ALA A 8 -3.24 32.52 35.42
C ALA A 8 -2.46 31.42 34.69
N LEU A 9 -1.77 31.76 33.60
CA LEU A 9 -0.90 30.84 32.88
C LEU A 9 0.24 30.36 33.78
N LEU A 10 0.94 31.29 34.46
CA LEU A 10 2.04 30.98 35.38
C LEU A 10 1.58 30.06 36.53
N GLN A 11 0.41 30.34 37.11
CA GLN A 11 -0.17 29.51 38.16
C GLN A 11 -0.45 28.07 37.67
N ASN A 12 -1.01 27.92 36.47
CA ASN A 12 -1.23 26.60 35.89
C ASN A 12 0.09 25.87 35.61
N LEU A 13 1.11 26.61 35.16
CA LEU A 13 2.43 26.04 34.89
C LEU A 13 3.08 25.47 36.16
N TYR A 14 3.01 26.21 37.27
CA TYR A 14 3.50 25.73 38.57
C TYR A 14 2.72 24.52 39.08
N ARG A 15 1.40 24.49 38.88
CA ARG A 15 0.56 23.36 39.28
C ARG A 15 0.97 22.07 38.56
N LEU A 16 1.17 22.13 37.24
CA LEU A 16 1.60 20.97 36.45
C LEU A 16 2.99 20.48 36.90
N LYS A 17 3.93 21.39 37.16
CA LYS A 17 5.25 21.05 37.70
C LYS A 17 5.16 20.32 39.04
N ALA A 18 4.28 20.79 39.94
CA ALA A 18 4.08 20.17 41.25
C ALA A 18 3.50 18.75 41.18
N ILE A 19 2.83 18.39 40.10
CA ILE A 19 2.25 17.05 39.86
C ILE A 19 3.25 16.16 39.07
N GLY A 20 4.49 16.62 38.87
CA GLY A 20 5.57 15.83 38.26
C GLY A 20 5.68 15.94 36.75
N PHE A 21 4.99 16.90 36.12
CA PHE A 21 5.22 17.20 34.71
C PHE A 21 6.52 17.99 34.54
N GLU A 22 7.43 17.48 33.71
CA GLU A 22 8.62 18.21 33.26
C GLU A 22 8.31 18.96 31.98
N TYR A 23 8.70 20.24 31.94
CA TYR A 23 8.65 21.02 30.72
C TYR A 23 9.87 20.71 29.89
N ILE A 24 9.64 20.13 28.72
CA ILE A 24 10.65 20.05 27.68
C ILE A 24 10.63 21.34 26.87
N GLU A 25 11.79 21.75 26.36
CA GLU A 25 11.84 22.80 25.34
C GLU A 25 10.87 22.44 24.21
N GLN A 26 10.29 23.48 23.62
CA GLN A 26 9.36 23.34 22.52
C GLN A 26 10.05 22.57 21.39
N PHE A 27 9.83 21.26 21.33
CA PHE A 27 10.37 20.47 20.24
C PHE A 27 9.59 20.86 19.00
N SER A 28 10.31 21.08 17.92
CA SER A 28 9.70 21.15 16.60
C SER A 28 9.05 19.79 16.39
N ILE A 29 7.73 19.71 16.52
CA ILE A 29 7.01 18.62 15.86
C ILE A 29 7.47 18.72 14.42
N ASN A 30 8.01 17.64 13.87
CA ASN A 30 8.34 17.61 12.46
C ASN A 30 7.01 17.68 11.70
N THR A 31 6.51 18.90 11.48
CA THR A 31 5.32 19.19 10.71
C THR A 31 5.58 19.06 9.23
N ASN A 32 6.78 18.60 8.83
CA ASN A 32 7.00 18.06 7.50
C ASN A 32 6.14 16.81 7.37
N TYR A 33 4.87 17.03 7.08
CA TYR A 33 4.11 16.19 6.18
C TYR A 33 4.94 16.11 4.90
N HIS A 34 5.92 15.20 4.84
CA HIS A 34 6.60 14.85 3.60
C HIS A 34 5.64 14.00 2.75
N ASN A 35 4.52 14.62 2.37
CA ASN A 35 3.65 14.24 1.26
C ASN A 35 4.02 15.04 0.01
N GLU A 36 5.19 15.67 -0.01
CA GLU A 36 5.72 16.23 -1.24
C GLU A 36 6.00 15.08 -2.20
N LYS A 37 5.43 15.19 -3.40
CA LYS A 37 5.68 14.25 -4.48
C LYS A 37 7.18 14.23 -4.75
N PRO A 38 7.85 13.07 -4.72
CA PRO A 38 9.27 12.99 -5.04
C PRO A 38 9.51 13.40 -6.49
N LEU A 39 10.76 13.76 -6.83
CA LEU A 39 11.11 14.22 -8.18
C LEU A 39 11.10 13.08 -9.20
N ASN A 40 11.42 11.87 -8.75
CA ASN A 40 11.49 10.68 -9.59
C ASN A 40 11.24 9.41 -8.75
N ILE A 41 11.11 8.28 -9.44
CA ILE A 41 10.84 6.99 -8.80
C ILE A 41 11.99 6.48 -7.92
N SER A 42 13.24 6.84 -8.22
CA SER A 42 14.39 6.47 -7.38
C SER A 42 14.32 7.16 -6.02
N GLN A 43 13.98 8.44 -5.99
CA GLN A 43 13.75 9.19 -4.75
C GLN A 43 12.53 8.64 -3.99
N LEU A 44 11.48 8.22 -4.69
CA LEU A 44 10.34 7.55 -4.08
C LEU A 44 10.76 6.27 -3.33
N TYR A 45 11.59 5.44 -3.94
CA TYR A 45 12.10 4.22 -3.31
C TYR A 45 13.01 4.52 -2.10
N GLN A 46 13.85 5.55 -2.18
CA GLN A 46 14.62 6.03 -1.02
C GLN A 46 13.70 6.46 0.13
N ASN A 47 12.67 7.26 -0.16
CA ASN A 47 11.71 7.72 0.84
C ASN A 47 10.98 6.53 1.51
N ILE A 48 10.57 5.53 0.72
CA ILE A 48 9.94 4.30 1.24
C ILE A 48 10.91 3.53 2.15
N SER A 49 12.18 3.40 1.78
CA SER A 49 13.18 2.67 2.56
C SER A 49 13.46 3.31 3.94
N LEU A 50 13.40 4.64 4.02
CA LEU A 50 13.66 5.44 5.24
C LEU A 50 12.38 5.85 5.99
N CYS A 51 11.21 5.37 5.56
CA CYS A 51 9.93 5.83 6.09
C CYS A 51 9.70 5.42 7.55
N HIS A 52 9.36 6.36 8.43
CA HIS A 52 8.96 6.12 9.82
C HIS A 52 7.58 6.70 10.18
N LEU A 53 6.72 6.88 9.17
CA LEU A 53 5.42 7.56 9.34
C LEU A 53 4.37 6.76 10.13
N CYS A 54 4.58 5.45 10.33
CA CYS A 54 3.68 4.60 11.11
C CYS A 54 4.43 3.50 11.87
N ASP A 55 3.73 2.83 12.78
CA ASP A 55 4.30 1.82 13.67
C ASP A 55 4.84 0.57 12.95
N LEU A 56 4.37 0.29 11.73
CA LEU A 56 4.90 -0.82 10.91
C LEU A 56 6.40 -0.67 10.62
N SER A 57 6.93 0.55 10.65
CA SER A 57 8.37 0.79 10.51
C SER A 57 9.22 0.20 11.64
N LYS A 58 8.61 -0.11 12.79
CA LYS A 58 9.29 -0.67 13.96
C LYS A 58 9.44 -2.20 13.90
N SER A 59 8.70 -2.87 13.01
CA SER A 59 8.62 -4.34 12.96
C SER A 59 8.94 -4.98 11.62
N ARG A 60 8.98 -4.19 10.55
CA ARG A 60 9.43 -4.67 9.25
C ARG A 60 10.92 -5.02 9.31
N SER A 61 11.33 -6.02 8.54
CA SER A 61 12.75 -6.20 8.24
C SER A 61 13.16 -5.29 7.08
N GLN A 62 12.24 -5.02 6.14
CA GLN A 62 12.44 -4.07 5.05
C GLN A 62 11.15 -3.41 4.57
N SER A 63 11.30 -2.25 3.92
CA SER A 63 10.20 -1.62 3.17
C SER A 63 10.22 -2.09 1.72
N MET A 64 9.07 -2.47 1.20
CA MET A 64 8.90 -2.96 -0.17
C MET A 64 8.62 -1.80 -1.12
N GLY A 65 9.65 -1.33 -1.85
CA GLY A 65 9.59 -0.21 -2.79
C GLY A 65 8.77 -0.42 -4.06
N GLY A 66 8.67 -1.65 -4.57
CA GLY A 66 8.05 -2.04 -5.85
C GLY A 66 8.99 -2.97 -6.62
N TYR A 67 8.47 -3.71 -7.58
CA TYR A 67 9.24 -4.67 -8.39
C TYR A 67 8.81 -4.63 -9.86
N GLY A 68 9.77 -4.84 -10.75
CA GLY A 68 9.56 -4.98 -12.19
C GLY A 68 9.73 -3.68 -12.97
N ASN A 69 9.17 -3.65 -14.18
CA ASN A 69 9.38 -2.57 -15.16
C ASN A 69 8.69 -1.26 -14.73
N VAL A 70 9.44 -0.15 -14.72
CA VAL A 70 8.92 1.17 -14.35
C VAL A 70 8.08 1.82 -15.46
N ASP A 71 8.16 1.29 -16.68
CA ASP A 71 7.37 1.72 -17.84
C ASP A 71 6.30 0.66 -18.21
N ALA A 72 5.88 -0.17 -17.24
CA ALA A 72 4.95 -1.27 -17.47
C ALA A 72 3.54 -0.81 -17.82
N ASP A 73 2.95 -1.43 -18.85
CA ASP A 73 1.54 -1.25 -19.20
C ASP A 73 0.58 -1.90 -18.17
N LEU A 74 1.06 -2.90 -17.42
CA LEU A 74 0.31 -3.61 -16.38
C LEU A 74 0.93 -3.36 -15.00
N MET A 75 0.10 -2.87 -14.08
CA MET A 75 0.43 -2.75 -12.66
C MET A 75 -0.44 -3.67 -11.82
N ILE A 76 0.17 -4.55 -11.01
CA ILE A 76 -0.54 -5.41 -10.06
C ILE A 76 -0.29 -4.88 -8.63
N ILE A 77 -1.37 -4.72 -7.86
CA ILE A 77 -1.35 -4.16 -6.51
C ILE A 77 -1.94 -5.18 -5.53
N ASP A 78 -1.10 -5.67 -4.62
CA ASP A 78 -1.54 -6.34 -3.40
C ASP A 78 -1.77 -5.30 -2.29
N TYR A 79 -2.53 -5.61 -1.24
CA TYR A 79 -2.81 -4.65 -0.17
C TYR A 79 -1.65 -4.52 0.83
N SER A 80 -1.05 -5.63 1.25
CA SER A 80 -0.07 -5.64 2.35
C SER A 80 1.07 -6.63 2.13
N VAL A 81 2.27 -6.26 2.57
CA VAL A 81 3.46 -7.13 2.48
C VAL A 81 3.31 -8.36 3.38
N SER A 82 3.60 -9.55 2.83
CA SER A 82 3.60 -10.79 3.60
C SER A 82 4.87 -10.97 4.44
N GLN A 83 4.81 -11.84 5.45
CA GLN A 83 5.99 -12.17 6.27
C GLN A 83 7.15 -12.78 5.46
N ASN A 84 6.83 -13.53 4.41
CA ASN A 84 7.86 -14.13 3.56
C ASN A 84 8.53 -13.08 2.68
N ASP A 85 7.75 -12.16 2.12
CA ASP A 85 8.27 -11.05 1.31
C ASP A 85 9.14 -10.11 2.17
N ASP A 86 8.69 -9.80 3.39
CA ASP A 86 9.43 -9.01 4.38
C ASP A 86 10.70 -9.69 4.91
N ASN A 87 10.81 -11.01 4.87
CA ASN A 87 12.03 -11.69 5.30
C ASN A 87 13.02 -11.92 4.14
N SER A 88 12.51 -12.16 2.94
CA SER A 88 13.31 -12.55 1.77
C SER A 88 13.69 -11.40 0.85
N ASN A 89 12.99 -10.27 0.96
CA ASN A 89 13.10 -9.10 0.08
C ASN A 89 12.71 -9.43 -1.35
N THR A 90 11.66 -10.26 -1.49
CA THR A 90 11.12 -10.68 -2.78
C THR A 90 9.61 -10.49 -2.80
N TYR A 91 9.01 -10.49 -3.99
CA TYR A 91 7.63 -10.04 -4.22
C TYR A 91 6.66 -11.16 -4.64
N TYR A 92 7.18 -12.35 -4.93
CA TYR A 92 6.39 -13.52 -5.32
C TYR A 92 6.69 -14.69 -4.37
N SER A 93 6.84 -14.41 -3.07
CA SER A 93 7.24 -15.44 -2.11
C SER A 93 6.11 -16.42 -1.79
N GLY A 94 6.50 -17.67 -1.58
CA GLY A 94 5.60 -18.73 -1.12
C GLY A 94 4.51 -19.09 -2.12
N ARG A 95 3.54 -19.91 -1.68
CA ARG A 95 2.53 -20.52 -2.56
C ARG A 95 1.62 -19.49 -3.24
N SER A 96 1.30 -18.38 -2.57
CA SER A 96 0.47 -17.32 -3.15
C SER A 96 1.23 -16.60 -4.28
N GLY A 97 2.49 -16.26 -4.04
CA GLY A 97 3.36 -15.64 -5.04
C GLY A 97 3.64 -16.55 -6.23
N GLU A 98 3.84 -17.85 -6.01
CA GLU A 98 3.97 -18.84 -7.10
C GLU A 98 2.71 -18.92 -7.97
N ILE A 99 1.51 -18.87 -7.38
CA ILE A 99 0.26 -18.82 -8.16
C ILE A 99 0.19 -17.52 -8.95
N LEU A 100 0.51 -16.38 -8.34
CA LEU A 100 0.52 -15.10 -9.04
C LEU A 100 1.48 -15.10 -10.23
N LYS A 101 2.71 -15.58 -10.02
CA LYS A 101 3.71 -15.75 -11.08
C LYS A 101 3.17 -16.62 -12.22
N ASN A 102 2.57 -17.77 -11.90
CA ASN A 102 1.96 -18.64 -12.90
C ASN A 102 0.80 -17.98 -13.66
N MET A 103 0.00 -17.13 -13.02
CA MET A 103 -1.08 -16.39 -13.69
C MET A 103 -0.50 -15.39 -14.70
N VAL A 104 0.56 -14.67 -14.32
CA VAL A 104 1.25 -13.71 -15.20
C VAL A 104 1.91 -14.44 -16.38
N GLU A 105 2.74 -15.44 -16.11
CA GLU A 105 3.54 -16.09 -17.15
C GLU A 105 2.72 -16.97 -18.09
N ASN A 106 1.74 -17.73 -17.57
CA ASN A 106 1.05 -18.74 -18.38
C ASN A 106 -0.29 -18.29 -18.96
N VAL A 107 -0.94 -17.27 -18.37
CA VAL A 107 -2.26 -16.80 -18.84
C VAL A 107 -2.13 -15.44 -19.52
N LEU A 108 -1.47 -14.49 -18.86
CA LEU A 108 -1.22 -13.17 -19.45
C LEU A 108 -0.12 -13.21 -20.52
N GLU A 109 0.73 -14.26 -20.51
CA GLU A 109 1.85 -14.44 -21.44
C GLU A 109 2.88 -13.29 -21.36
N LEU A 110 3.08 -12.76 -20.14
CA LEU A 110 4.05 -11.72 -19.84
C LEU A 110 5.16 -12.27 -18.93
N GLN A 111 6.35 -11.69 -18.98
CA GLN A 111 7.36 -11.96 -17.95
C GLN A 111 7.02 -11.17 -16.68
N VAL A 112 7.33 -11.72 -15.51
CA VAL A 112 7.16 -11.00 -14.23
C VAL A 112 7.96 -9.71 -14.15
N ASP A 113 9.04 -9.61 -14.94
CA ASP A 113 9.90 -8.42 -14.99
C ASP A 113 9.35 -7.34 -15.92
N ASP A 114 8.43 -7.68 -16.83
CA ASP A 114 7.81 -6.73 -17.78
C ASP A 114 6.64 -5.96 -17.16
N ILE A 115 6.12 -6.44 -16.01
CA ILE A 115 5.00 -5.84 -15.29
C ILE A 115 5.51 -5.09 -14.06
N TYR A 116 4.68 -4.21 -13.49
CA TYR A 116 4.99 -3.55 -12.22
C TYR A 116 4.16 -4.15 -11.08
N PHE A 117 4.80 -4.71 -10.06
CA PHE A 117 4.12 -5.25 -8.89
C PHE A 117 4.47 -4.47 -7.62
N THR A 118 3.45 -4.15 -6.81
CA THR A 118 3.67 -3.47 -5.53
C THR A 118 2.60 -3.82 -4.50
N HIS A 119 2.86 -3.43 -3.26
CA HIS A 119 1.91 -3.52 -2.16
C HIS A 119 1.38 -2.13 -1.82
N ALA A 120 0.10 -1.97 -1.50
CA ALA A 120 -0.48 -0.69 -1.13
C ALA A 120 0.16 -0.14 0.15
N ILE A 121 0.33 -1.00 1.15
CA ILE A 121 1.14 -0.77 2.34
C ILE A 121 2.55 -1.32 2.11
N LYS A 122 3.58 -0.49 2.30
CA LYS A 122 4.98 -0.85 1.98
C LYS A 122 5.69 -1.68 3.05
N CYS A 123 5.05 -1.93 4.18
CA CYS A 123 5.64 -2.61 5.33
C CYS A 123 4.76 -3.78 5.74
N LYS A 124 5.37 -4.84 6.29
CA LYS A 124 4.62 -5.97 6.82
C LYS A 124 3.85 -5.58 8.08
N PRO A 125 2.54 -5.89 8.17
CA PRO A 125 1.78 -5.76 9.41
C PRO A 125 2.38 -6.55 10.58
N LEU A 126 2.23 -6.04 11.80
CA LEU A 126 2.79 -6.63 13.02
C LEU A 126 2.28 -8.07 13.31
N ASN A 127 1.05 -8.40 12.89
CA ASN A 127 0.39 -9.70 13.11
C ASN A 127 -0.44 -10.07 11.87
N SER A 128 -1.30 -11.11 11.95
CA SER A 128 -2.27 -11.48 10.89
C SER A 128 -3.41 -10.48 10.67
N ASN A 129 -3.27 -9.24 11.14
CA ASN A 129 -4.27 -8.21 11.01
C ASN A 129 -4.05 -7.42 9.73
N LEU A 130 -5.17 -7.01 9.11
CA LEU A 130 -5.14 -6.01 8.08
C LEU A 130 -4.57 -4.70 8.62
N PRO A 131 -3.83 -3.95 7.79
CA PRO A 131 -3.45 -2.57 8.08
C PRO A 131 -4.65 -1.72 8.54
N SER A 132 -4.45 -0.99 9.62
CA SER A 132 -5.40 -0.01 10.15
C SER A 132 -5.60 1.17 9.19
N SER A 133 -6.68 1.92 9.39
CA SER A 133 -6.92 3.14 8.61
C SER A 133 -5.80 4.17 8.78
N SER A 134 -5.19 4.28 9.97
CA SER A 134 -4.07 5.21 10.18
C SER A 134 -2.81 4.80 9.40
N GLU A 135 -2.52 3.51 9.33
CA GLU A 135 -1.40 2.98 8.53
C GLU A 135 -1.65 3.17 7.03
N TRP A 136 -2.89 2.99 6.57
CA TRP A 136 -3.30 3.32 5.20
C TRP A 136 -3.11 4.80 4.89
N GLU A 137 -3.66 5.69 5.71
CA GLU A 137 -3.54 7.15 5.51
C GLU A 137 -2.08 7.61 5.47
N SER A 138 -1.21 6.99 6.26
CA SER A 138 0.22 7.32 6.31
C SER A 138 1.00 6.81 5.09
N CYS A 139 0.53 5.73 4.45
CA CYS A 139 1.31 5.01 3.42
C CYS A 139 0.77 5.18 2.00
N LYS A 140 -0.52 5.48 1.82
CA LYS A 140 -1.21 5.47 0.52
C LYS A 140 -0.60 6.38 -0.53
N ASN A 141 0.00 7.50 -0.13
CA ASN A 141 0.59 8.43 -1.08
C ASN A 141 1.78 7.83 -1.82
N TYR A 142 2.54 6.92 -1.21
CA TYR A 142 3.57 6.19 -1.93
C TYR A 142 3.00 5.35 -3.07
N LEU A 143 1.85 4.70 -2.87
CA LEU A 143 1.18 3.96 -3.93
C LEU A 143 0.71 4.89 -5.06
N PHE A 144 0.05 6.00 -4.71
CA PHE A 144 -0.43 6.93 -5.73
C PHE A 144 0.70 7.60 -6.50
N PHE A 145 1.82 7.93 -5.85
CA PHE A 145 3.00 8.41 -6.55
C PHE A 145 3.58 7.35 -7.49
N GLN A 146 3.63 6.07 -7.09
CA GLN A 146 4.03 5.01 -8.03
C GLN A 146 3.10 4.97 -9.23
N ILE A 147 1.78 4.93 -9.04
CA ILE A 147 0.82 4.92 -10.14
C ILE A 147 1.07 6.10 -11.09
N GLU A 148 1.32 7.30 -10.57
CA GLU A 148 1.61 8.51 -11.37
C GLU A 148 2.97 8.47 -12.09
N PHE A 149 3.97 7.76 -11.57
CA PHE A 149 5.26 7.58 -12.25
C PHE A 149 5.19 6.50 -13.32
N ILE A 150 4.58 5.36 -13.00
CA ILE A 150 4.48 4.19 -13.87
C ILE A 150 3.50 4.45 -15.03
N LYS A 151 2.38 5.14 -14.74
CA LYS A 151 1.28 5.41 -15.68
C LYS A 151 0.83 4.15 -16.47
N PRO A 152 0.47 3.07 -15.76
CA PRO A 152 0.08 1.82 -16.42
C PRO A 152 -1.21 2.02 -17.23
N LYS A 153 -1.42 1.23 -18.29
CA LYS A 153 -2.72 1.18 -18.96
C LYS A 153 -3.77 0.51 -18.08
N VAL A 154 -3.38 -0.57 -17.40
CA VAL A 154 -4.25 -1.42 -16.59
C VAL A 154 -3.67 -1.61 -15.19
N ILE A 155 -4.51 -1.40 -14.19
CA ILE A 155 -4.24 -1.68 -12.78
C ILE A 155 -5.05 -2.90 -12.35
N VAL A 156 -4.41 -3.87 -11.70
CA VAL A 156 -5.07 -5.05 -11.14
C VAL A 156 -4.93 -5.02 -9.64
N THR A 157 -6.05 -5.08 -8.91
CA THR A 157 -6.03 -5.15 -7.45
C THR A 157 -6.32 -6.57 -6.97
N LEU A 158 -5.50 -7.08 -6.06
CA LEU A 158 -5.64 -8.42 -5.50
C LEU A 158 -6.52 -8.41 -4.25
N GLY A 159 -7.74 -8.94 -4.38
CA GLY A 159 -8.69 -9.11 -3.29
C GLY A 159 -9.49 -7.86 -2.92
N LYS A 160 -10.45 -8.05 -2.00
CA LYS A 160 -11.40 -7.01 -1.56
C LYS A 160 -10.70 -5.81 -0.94
N ASP A 161 -9.70 -6.03 -0.08
CA ASP A 161 -9.11 -4.96 0.71
C ASP A 161 -8.30 -3.98 -0.14
N ALA A 162 -7.52 -4.51 -1.11
CA ALA A 162 -6.81 -3.68 -2.08
C ALA A 162 -7.81 -2.84 -2.89
N TYR A 163 -8.84 -3.49 -3.46
CA TYR A 163 -9.88 -2.81 -4.23
C TYR A 163 -10.58 -1.71 -3.43
N ALA A 164 -11.18 -2.07 -2.29
CA ALA A 164 -12.00 -1.17 -1.48
C ALA A 164 -11.23 0.06 -0.99
N LYS A 165 -9.97 -0.12 -0.57
CA LYS A 165 -9.13 0.99 -0.08
C LYS A 165 -8.66 1.92 -1.19
N ILE A 166 -8.27 1.37 -2.34
CA ILE A 166 -7.79 2.18 -3.47
C ILE A 166 -8.94 2.96 -4.11
N MET A 167 -10.10 2.32 -4.27
CA MET A 167 -11.31 2.95 -4.82
C MET A 167 -12.05 3.82 -3.79
N ASN A 168 -11.76 3.65 -2.50
CA ASN A 168 -12.43 4.32 -1.39
C ASN A 168 -13.96 4.11 -1.41
N ILE A 169 -14.38 2.85 -1.59
CA ILE A 169 -15.78 2.42 -1.66
C ILE A 169 -15.96 1.13 -0.85
N ASP A 170 -17.18 0.89 -0.40
CA ASP A 170 -17.59 -0.36 0.27
C ASP A 170 -18.73 -1.00 -0.52
N GLU A 171 -18.36 -1.59 -1.66
CA GLU A 171 -19.26 -2.31 -2.55
C GLU A 171 -19.08 -3.83 -2.42
N ASP A 172 -20.04 -4.59 -2.95
CA ASP A 172 -19.93 -6.03 -3.02
C ASP A 172 -18.84 -6.45 -4.01
N PHE A 173 -17.69 -6.87 -3.46
CA PHE A 173 -16.52 -7.28 -4.23
C PHE A 173 -16.83 -8.40 -5.24
N GLU A 174 -17.72 -9.35 -4.91
CA GLU A 174 -18.06 -10.45 -5.81
C GLU A 174 -18.85 -9.98 -7.03
N SER A 175 -19.55 -8.84 -6.94
CA SER A 175 -20.30 -8.26 -8.04
C SER A 175 -19.43 -7.48 -9.05
N VAL A 176 -18.25 -7.02 -8.62
CA VAL A 176 -17.35 -6.16 -9.42
C VAL A 176 -16.08 -6.87 -9.88
N ARG A 177 -15.69 -7.98 -9.25
CA ARG A 177 -14.52 -8.76 -9.64
C ARG A 177 -14.58 -9.17 -11.11
N GLY A 178 -13.44 -9.09 -11.81
CA GLY A 178 -13.31 -9.44 -13.23
C GLY A 178 -13.92 -8.44 -14.21
N HIS A 179 -14.59 -7.38 -13.72
CA HIS A 179 -15.09 -6.29 -14.55
C HIS A 179 -14.04 -5.17 -14.71
N VAL A 180 -14.06 -4.52 -15.86
CA VAL A 180 -13.24 -3.34 -16.13
C VAL A 180 -13.93 -2.11 -15.56
N ILE A 181 -13.24 -1.43 -14.66
CA ILE A 181 -13.74 -0.26 -13.95
C ILE A 181 -12.86 0.93 -14.32
N ASP A 182 -13.46 2.11 -14.49
CA ASP A 182 -12.71 3.34 -14.68
C ASP A 182 -12.13 3.82 -13.34
N PHE A 183 -10.81 3.99 -13.30
CA PHE A 183 -10.11 4.55 -12.15
C PHE A 183 -9.22 5.70 -12.59
N LYS A 184 -9.72 6.93 -12.43
CA LYS A 184 -9.11 8.16 -12.97
C LYS A 184 -8.92 8.02 -14.49
N GLU A 185 -7.68 8.04 -14.97
CA GLU A 185 -7.28 7.87 -16.37
C GLU A 185 -6.88 6.43 -16.71
N TYR A 186 -6.94 5.52 -15.73
CA TYR A 186 -6.52 4.12 -15.85
C TYR A 186 -7.73 3.19 -15.87
N LYS A 187 -7.54 1.99 -16.42
CA LYS A 187 -8.49 0.88 -16.23
C LYS A 187 -8.10 0.09 -15.00
N LEU A 188 -9.07 -0.29 -14.17
CA LEU A 188 -8.86 -1.11 -12.98
C LEU A 188 -9.67 -2.41 -13.10
N VAL A 189 -9.03 -3.55 -12.83
CA VAL A 189 -9.70 -4.86 -12.78
C VAL A 189 -9.42 -5.53 -11.42
N PRO A 190 -10.43 -5.66 -10.54
CA PRO A 190 -10.25 -6.38 -9.29
C PRO A 190 -10.34 -7.89 -9.51
N ILE A 191 -9.44 -8.67 -8.90
CA ILE A 191 -9.46 -10.15 -8.96
C ILE A 191 -9.32 -10.76 -7.58
N HIS A 192 -9.68 -12.04 -7.42
CA HIS A 192 -9.39 -12.74 -6.17
C HIS A 192 -7.89 -12.74 -5.86
N HIS A 193 -7.56 -12.52 -4.58
CA HIS A 193 -6.19 -12.65 -4.12
C HIS A 193 -5.70 -14.12 -4.29
N PRO A 194 -4.45 -14.39 -4.72
CA PRO A 194 -3.99 -15.76 -4.95
C PRO A 194 -4.08 -16.68 -3.70
N SER A 195 -3.84 -16.16 -2.48
CA SER A 195 -4.14 -16.86 -1.21
C SER A 195 -5.61 -17.33 -1.05
N PHE A 196 -6.58 -16.65 -1.66
CA PHE A 196 -7.97 -17.11 -1.68
C PHE A 196 -8.11 -18.35 -2.58
N LEU A 197 -7.43 -18.38 -3.73
CA LEU A 197 -7.46 -19.51 -4.67
C LEU A 197 -6.76 -20.77 -4.14
N LEU A 198 -5.82 -20.60 -3.20
CA LEU A 198 -5.24 -21.72 -2.46
C LEU A 198 -6.27 -22.43 -1.57
N ARG A 199 -7.21 -21.69 -1.01
CA ARG A 199 -8.27 -22.21 -0.12
C ARG A 199 -9.51 -22.64 -0.88
N ASN A 200 -9.75 -22.05 -2.05
CA ASN A 200 -10.94 -22.25 -2.88
C ASN A 200 -10.52 -22.56 -4.35
N PRO A 201 -10.05 -23.79 -4.63
CA PRO A 201 -9.55 -24.16 -5.96
C PRO A 201 -10.59 -24.03 -7.08
N GLU A 202 -11.88 -24.15 -6.77
CA GLU A 202 -13.00 -23.98 -7.69
C GLU A 202 -13.06 -22.57 -8.29
N SER A 203 -12.62 -21.54 -7.55
CA SER A 203 -12.56 -20.16 -8.01
C SER A 203 -11.41 -19.90 -8.99
N LYS A 204 -10.56 -20.90 -9.29
CA LYS A 204 -9.54 -20.78 -10.34
C LYS A 204 -10.17 -20.60 -11.72
N LYS A 205 -11.32 -21.24 -11.98
CA LYS A 205 -12.01 -21.12 -13.28
C LYS A 205 -12.55 -19.70 -13.49
N THR A 206 -13.13 -19.09 -12.46
CA THR A 206 -13.60 -17.71 -12.53
C THR A 206 -12.43 -16.74 -12.66
N THR A 207 -11.37 -16.93 -11.87
CA THR A 207 -10.15 -16.11 -11.96
C THR A 207 -9.49 -16.20 -13.33
N PHE A 208 -9.51 -17.37 -13.98
CA PHE A 208 -9.02 -17.50 -15.35
C PHE A 208 -9.77 -16.55 -16.30
N ASN A 209 -11.09 -16.44 -16.21
CA ASN A 209 -11.85 -15.49 -17.01
C ASN A 209 -11.48 -14.04 -16.70
N ASP A 210 -11.26 -13.71 -15.41
CA ASP A 210 -10.81 -12.37 -15.02
C ASP A 210 -9.45 -12.02 -15.67
N LEU A 211 -8.52 -12.98 -15.75
CA LEU A 211 -7.23 -12.80 -16.41
C LEU A 211 -7.38 -12.60 -17.93
N ILE A 212 -8.36 -13.25 -18.57
CA ILE A 212 -8.67 -13.00 -19.99
C ILE A 212 -9.20 -11.57 -20.18
N THR A 213 -10.01 -11.05 -19.26
CA THR A 213 -10.43 -9.64 -19.28
C THR A 213 -9.24 -8.69 -19.13
N ILE A 214 -8.30 -9.00 -18.24
CA ILE A 214 -7.07 -8.20 -18.09
C ILE A 214 -6.28 -8.20 -19.40
N LYS A 215 -6.10 -9.38 -20.01
CA LYS A 215 -5.36 -9.55 -21.25
C LYS A 215 -5.97 -8.79 -22.43
N SER A 216 -7.29 -8.63 -22.48
CA SER A 216 -7.96 -7.87 -23.55
C SER A 216 -7.84 -6.35 -23.38
N CYS A 217 -7.40 -5.87 -22.22
CA CYS A 217 -7.21 -4.45 -21.93
C CYS A 217 -5.77 -3.96 -22.18
N LEU A 218 -4.82 -4.87 -22.40
CA LEU A 218 -3.41 -4.59 -22.66
C LEU A 218 -3.16 -4.37 -24.17
#